data_AF-A0A914C631-F1
#
_entry.id   AF-A0A914C631-F1
#
_cell.length_a   1.000
_cell.length_b   1.000
_cell.length_c   1.000
_cell.angle_alpha   90.00
_cell.angle_beta   90.00
_cell.angle_gamma   90.00
#
_symmetry.space_group_name_H-M   'P 1'
#
loop_
_entity.id
_entity.type
_entity.pdbx_description
1 polymer ?
#
loop_
_entity_poly.entity_id
_entity_poly.type
_entity_poly.pdbx_seq_one_letter_code
_entity_poly.pdbx_strand_id
1 'polypeptide(L)'
;MVQCFYMEMTMKLEKQIQVTMPPPPLQTQQVPMPICRYEVLDGSPSGQPVYYATVGQQVYHKWTCDTETENQFCMIVHSCTVDDGNGDKVLLIDEKG
;
A
#
# COMPACT_ATOMS: atom_id res chain seq x y z
N MET A 1 47.77 -44.06 45.32
CA MET A 1 47.30 -42.97 44.44
C MET A 1 45.79 -43.11 44.38
N VAL A 2 45.05 -42.13 44.91
CA VAL A 2 43.57 -42.18 44.99
C VAL A 2 43.05 -41.07 44.09
N GLN A 3 42.19 -41.42 43.13
CA GLN A 3 41.66 -40.49 42.14
C GLN A 3 40.14 -40.44 42.32
N CYS A 4 39.66 -39.38 42.96
CA CYS A 4 38.23 -39.14 43.15
C CYS A 4 37.70 -38.33 41.96
N PHE A 5 36.65 -38.84 41.32
CA PHE A 5 35.90 -38.09 40.31
C PHE A 5 34.63 -37.52 40.95
N TYR A 6 34.42 -36.22 40.81
CA TYR A 6 33.17 -35.56 41.18
C TYR A 6 32.18 -35.66 40.00
N MET A 7 30.98 -36.17 40.25
CA MET A 7 29.86 -36.06 39.32
C MET A 7 29.05 -34.82 39.67
N GLU A 8 29.04 -33.81 38.80
CA GLU A 8 28.05 -32.74 38.86
C GLU A 8 26.74 -33.23 38.22
N MET A 9 25.68 -33.36 39.03
CA MET A 9 24.33 -33.61 38.52
C MET A 9 23.64 -32.27 38.26
N THR A 10 23.48 -31.91 36.99
CA THR A 10 22.65 -30.76 36.61
C THR A 10 21.20 -31.21 36.46
N MET A 11 20.40 -31.01 37.51
CA MET A 11 18.97 -31.34 37.48
C MET A 11 18.19 -30.15 36.88
N LYS A 12 17.86 -30.21 35.59
CA LYS A 12 17.01 -29.21 34.94
C LYS A 12 15.54 -29.56 35.17
N LEU A 13 14.83 -28.73 35.93
CA LEU A 13 13.38 -28.82 36.07
C LEU A 13 12.73 -28.20 34.83
N GLU A 14 12.42 -29.02 33.83
CA GLU A 14 11.71 -28.58 32.64
C GLU A 14 10.21 -28.40 32.96
N LYS A 15 9.84 -27.19 33.36
CA LYS A 15 8.42 -26.82 33.52
C LYS A 15 7.87 -26.47 32.14
N GLN A 16 7.04 -27.35 31.58
CA GLN A 16 6.33 -27.07 30.33
C GLN A 16 5.27 -25.98 30.58
N ILE A 17 5.55 -24.76 30.13
CA ILE A 17 4.54 -23.69 30.09
C ILE A 17 3.65 -23.96 28.87
N GLN A 18 2.42 -24.40 29.10
CA GLN A 18 1.42 -24.44 28.05
C GLN A 18 0.90 -23.01 27.81
N VAL A 19 1.47 -22.34 26.81
CA VAL A 19 0.96 -21.06 26.31
C VAL A 19 -0.15 -21.37 25.31
N THR A 20 -1.40 -21.30 25.75
CA THR A 20 -2.55 -21.37 24.84
C THR A 20 -2.85 -19.96 24.34
N MET A 21 -2.44 -19.64 23.11
CA MET A 21 -2.88 -18.40 22.46
C MET A 21 -4.30 -18.60 21.91
N PRO A 22 -5.23 -17.68 22.19
CA PRO A 22 -6.51 -17.67 21.48
C PRO A 22 -6.26 -17.53 19.98
N PRO A 23 -7.04 -18.20 19.11
CA PRO A 23 -6.98 -17.93 17.69
C PRO A 23 -7.25 -16.44 17.45
N PRO A 24 -6.53 -15.80 16.52
CA PRO A 24 -6.80 -14.41 16.17
C PRO A 24 -8.28 -14.27 15.79
N PRO A 25 -8.96 -13.18 16.19
CA PRO A 25 -10.32 -12.95 15.77
C PRO A 25 -10.37 -12.96 14.23
N LEU A 26 -11.17 -13.85 13.67
CA LEU A 26 -11.45 -13.88 12.24
C LEU A 26 -12.20 -12.61 11.88
N GLN A 27 -11.48 -11.60 11.38
CA GLN A 27 -12.09 -10.38 10.88
C GLN A 27 -12.62 -10.66 9.47
N THR A 28 -13.86 -11.13 9.37
CA THR A 28 -14.53 -11.47 8.10
C THR A 28 -15.15 -10.27 7.40
N GLN A 29 -14.79 -9.03 7.77
CA GLN A 29 -15.26 -7.85 7.03
C GLN A 29 -14.50 -7.79 5.69
N GLN A 30 -15.10 -8.35 4.65
CA GLN A 30 -14.71 -8.05 3.28
C GLN A 30 -15.13 -6.61 2.98
N VAL A 31 -14.21 -5.66 3.20
CA VAL A 31 -14.43 -4.28 2.77
C VAL A 31 -14.28 -4.24 1.25
N PRO A 32 -15.28 -3.75 0.50
CA PRO A 32 -15.17 -3.61 -0.94
C PRO A 32 -14.04 -2.64 -1.28
N MET A 33 -13.23 -2.98 -2.29
CA MET A 33 -12.16 -2.08 -2.75
C MET A 33 -12.76 -0.84 -3.44
N PRO A 34 -12.13 0.35 -3.27
CA PRO A 34 -12.52 1.54 -4.01
C PRO A 34 -12.44 1.35 -5.52
N ILE A 35 -13.34 2.01 -6.25
CA ILE A 35 -13.25 2.14 -7.70
C ILE A 35 -12.60 3.49 -8.00
N CYS A 36 -11.36 3.47 -8.51
CA CYS A 36 -10.63 4.68 -8.87
C CYS A 36 -10.70 4.98 -10.36
N ARG A 37 -10.80 6.26 -10.69
CA ARG A 37 -10.91 6.80 -12.05
C ARG A 37 -9.92 7.94 -12.24
N TYR A 38 -9.40 8.05 -13.45
CA TYR A 38 -8.51 9.10 -13.87
C TYR A 38 -9.10 9.81 -15.09
N GLU A 39 -9.10 11.15 -15.05
CA GLU A 39 -9.65 12.00 -16.08
C GLU A 39 -8.72 13.20 -16.33
N VAL A 40 -8.68 13.67 -17.57
CA VAL A 40 -7.99 14.91 -17.94
C VAL A 40 -9.04 15.94 -18.32
N LEU A 41 -9.02 17.10 -17.68
CA LEU A 41 -10.01 18.16 -17.84
C LEU A 41 -9.39 19.41 -18.46
N ASP A 42 -10.17 20.15 -19.24
CA ASP A 42 -9.71 21.40 -19.87
C ASP A 42 -9.78 22.59 -18.91
N GLY A 43 -8.64 23.28 -18.72
CA GLY A 43 -8.54 24.60 -18.09
C GLY A 43 -8.94 24.72 -16.60
N SER A 44 -9.72 23.78 -16.04
CA SER A 44 -10.17 23.83 -14.66
C SER A 44 -10.47 22.44 -14.07
N PRO A 45 -10.54 22.30 -12.72
CA PRO A 45 -10.92 21.06 -12.04
C PRO A 45 -12.37 20.59 -12.31
N SER A 46 -13.19 21.49 -12.86
CA SER A 46 -14.59 21.25 -13.26
C SER A 46 -14.74 21.29 -14.79
N GLY A 47 -13.62 21.30 -15.51
CA GLY A 47 -13.58 21.40 -16.96
C GLY A 47 -14.22 20.20 -17.64
N GLN A 48 -14.38 20.30 -18.96
CA GLN A 48 -14.83 19.17 -19.76
C GLN A 48 -13.68 18.15 -19.93
N PRO A 49 -13.98 16.84 -19.96
CA PRO A 49 -12.97 15.83 -20.26
C PRO A 49 -12.36 16.05 -21.65
N VAL A 50 -11.04 16.00 -21.73
CA VAL A 50 -10.28 16.12 -22.98
C VAL A 50 -9.52 14.85 -23.27
N TYR A 51 -9.55 14.44 -24.54
CA TYR A 51 -8.83 13.27 -25.04
C TYR A 51 -7.61 13.66 -25.89
N TYR A 52 -7.60 14.90 -26.38
CA TYR A 52 -6.53 15.46 -27.19
C TYR A 52 -6.24 16.86 -26.69
N ALA A 53 -4.97 17.19 -26.51
CA ALA A 53 -4.52 18.51 -26.11
C ALA A 53 -3.52 19.06 -27.13
N THR A 54 -3.46 20.39 -27.23
CA THR A 54 -2.50 21.09 -28.08
C THR A 54 -1.34 21.62 -27.24
N VAL A 55 -0.17 21.81 -27.86
CA VAL A 55 1.00 22.36 -27.17
C VAL A 55 0.68 23.76 -26.64
N GLY A 56 0.85 23.94 -25.33
CA GLY A 56 0.51 25.19 -24.62
C GLY A 56 -0.90 25.22 -24.01
N GLN A 57 -1.73 24.20 -24.26
CA GLN A 57 -3.03 24.06 -23.59
C GLN A 57 -2.84 23.60 -22.14
N GLN A 58 -3.47 24.29 -21.20
CA GLN A 58 -3.46 23.91 -19.80
C GLN A 58 -4.54 22.86 -19.52
N VAL A 59 -4.10 21.70 -19.04
CA VAL A 59 -4.98 20.58 -18.66
C VAL A 59 -4.87 20.27 -17.16
N TYR A 60 -5.94 19.71 -16.61
CA TYR A 60 -6.03 19.31 -15.22
C TYR A 60 -6.15 17.79 -15.13
N HIS A 61 -5.24 17.18 -14.39
CA HIS A 61 -5.26 15.75 -14.11
C HIS A 61 -6.07 15.51 -12.84
N LYS A 62 -7.17 14.75 -12.95
CA LYS A 62 -8.08 14.48 -11.85
C LYS A 62 -8.12 12.97 -11.57
N TRP A 63 -7.83 12.60 -10.33
CA TRP A 63 -8.02 11.26 -9.81
C TRP A 63 -9.19 11.28 -8.82
N THR A 64 -10.09 10.31 -8.93
CA THR A 64 -11.25 10.17 -8.04
C THR A 64 -11.38 8.72 -7.64
N CYS A 65 -11.56 8.41 -6.35
CA CYS A 65 -11.84 7.06 -5.88
C CYS A 65 -13.18 7.04 -5.14
N ASP A 66 -14.11 6.24 -5.63
CA ASP A 66 -15.42 6.05 -5.02
C ASP A 66 -15.35 4.87 -4.04
N THR A 67 -15.79 5.08 -2.79
CA THR A 67 -15.84 4.08 -1.72
C THR A 67 -17.23 4.01 -1.12
N GLU A 68 -17.72 2.80 -0.83
CA GLU A 68 -18.96 2.62 -0.06
C GLU A 68 -18.76 2.89 1.44
N THR A 69 -17.52 2.81 1.92
CA THR A 69 -17.16 3.07 3.32
C THR A 69 -16.49 4.44 3.48
N GLU A 70 -17.11 5.32 4.25
CA GLU A 70 -16.54 6.62 4.57
C GLU A 70 -15.30 6.49 5.49
N ASN A 71 -14.27 7.29 5.22
CA ASN A 71 -13.03 7.43 6.03
C ASN A 71 -12.16 6.16 6.20
N GLN A 72 -12.39 5.11 5.41
CA GLN A 72 -11.58 3.88 5.51
C GLN A 72 -10.37 3.88 4.58
N PHE A 73 -10.42 4.64 3.48
CA PHE A 73 -9.37 4.70 2.48
C PHE A 73 -8.95 6.14 2.19
N CYS A 74 -7.67 6.32 1.87
CA CYS A 74 -7.09 7.55 1.36
C CYS A 74 -6.39 7.25 0.05
N MET A 75 -6.46 8.16 -0.91
CA MET A 75 -5.82 8.03 -2.21
C MET A 75 -4.55 8.88 -2.25
N ILE A 76 -3.46 8.28 -2.72
CA ILE A 76 -2.19 8.97 -3.01
C ILE A 76 -1.77 8.53 -4.42
N VAL A 77 -1.37 9.50 -5.26
CA VAL A 77 -0.83 9.21 -6.58
C VAL A 77 0.68 8.99 -6.42
N HIS A 78 1.12 7.73 -6.52
CA HIS A 78 2.53 7.39 -6.31
C HIS A 78 3.43 7.80 -7.47
N SER A 79 2.97 7.72 -8.71
CA SER A 79 3.79 8.13 -9.86
C SER A 79 2.92 8.35 -11.08
N CYS A 80 3.24 9.38 -11.85
CA CYS A 80 2.60 9.67 -13.14
C CYS A 80 3.69 9.87 -14.18
N THR A 81 3.64 9.10 -15.26
CA THR A 81 4.62 9.15 -16.33
C THR A 81 3.89 9.26 -17.66
N VAL A 82 4.31 10.19 -18.49
CA VAL A 82 3.84 10.31 -19.88
C VAL A 82 4.85 9.57 -20.76
N ASP A 83 4.33 8.71 -21.62
CA ASP A 83 5.12 7.92 -22.56
C ASP A 83 4.66 8.27 -23.97
N ASP A 84 5.60 8.61 -24.85
CA ASP A 84 5.32 8.95 -26.25
C ASP A 84 5.20 7.70 -27.16
N GLY A 85 5.42 6.50 -26.61
CA GLY A 85 5.40 5.23 -27.33
C GLY A 85 6.66 4.95 -28.14
N ASN A 86 7.58 5.92 -28.25
CA ASN A 86 8.86 5.81 -28.94
C ASN A 86 10.02 5.54 -27.96
N GLY A 87 9.71 5.44 -26.66
CA GLY A 87 10.65 5.11 -25.60
C GLY A 87 11.02 6.30 -24.71
N ASP A 88 10.58 7.50 -25.07
CA ASP A 88 10.79 8.69 -24.25
C ASP A 88 9.67 8.79 -23.21
N LYS A 89 10.09 8.80 -21.94
CA LYS A 89 9.20 8.88 -20.78
C LYS A 89 9.51 10.10 -19.95
N VAL A 90 8.48 10.87 -19.62
CA VAL A 90 8.59 12.05 -18.77
C VAL A 90 7.83 11.80 -17.48
N LEU A 91 8.55 11.90 -16.35
CA LEU A 91 7.97 11.78 -15.01
C LEU A 91 7.30 13.10 -14.62
N LEU A 92 5.99 13.06 -14.39
CA LEU A 92 5.20 14.21 -13.92
C LEU A 92 5.05 14.22 -12.39
N ILE A 93 4.87 13.05 -11.81
CA ILE A 93 4.72 12.86 -10.35
C ILE A 93 5.73 11.79 -9.94
N ASP A 94 6.55 12.09 -8.95
CA ASP A 94 7.57 11.20 -8.40
C ASP A 94 7.00 10.27 -7.31
N GLU A 95 7.79 9.29 -6.87
CA GLU A 95 7.40 8.24 -5.92
C GLU A 95 6.90 8.75 -4.55
N LYS A 96 7.02 10.04 -4.26
CA LYS A 96 6.56 10.64 -3.01
C LYS A 96 5.20 11.34 -3.13
N GLY A 97 4.63 11.42 -4.34
CA GLY A 97 3.35 12.07 -4.60
C GLY A 97 3.46 13.58 -4.71
#